data_AF-A0A151WFV6-F1
#
_entry.id   AF-A0A151WFV6-F1
#
_cell.length_a   1.000
_cell.length_b   1.000
_cell.length_c   1.000
_cell.angle_alpha   90.00
_cell.angle_beta   90.00
_cell.angle_gamma   90.00
#
_symmetry.space_group_name_H-M   'P 1'
#
loop_
_entity.id
_entity.type
_entity.pdbx_description
1 polymer ?
#
loop_
_entity_poly.entity_id
_entity_poly.type
_entity_poly.pdbx_seq_one_letter_code
_entity_poly.pdbx_strand_id
1 'polypeptide(L)'
;MQLTMSKGFNKEEVRKMLQKEEQFISHILSIMPVSTHELVEKNDPSMKEEEPTKKVKNFAIPGKKTKRAQSFKELHAKLEELKGVKKLHYKQKLLKKTLKNKLKNKTKKEDKIKTENEEIPKVPKPKPVFNSEGKMVFSKFDFSEIGVKKKLPKNQNDSKKMLQQLQQKKEKLKQLEDLGDKEKAEDIKEKDAWKSALAKASGEKVKDDPELLKRTIKRNEQKKKYSANKWNSRIENVQKSMQERQEKRRENIMKKKKEKKQNKFKKAAKKGRIIPGF
;
A
#
# COMPACT_ATOMS: atom_id res chain seq x y z
N MET A 1 7.66 -32.65 -61.82
CA MET A 1 8.73 -33.18 -60.96
C MET A 1 8.17 -33.32 -59.55
N GLN A 2 8.11 -34.55 -59.05
CA GLN A 2 7.56 -34.85 -57.72
C GLN A 2 8.52 -34.34 -56.65
N LEU A 3 8.03 -33.52 -55.71
CA LEU A 3 8.77 -33.14 -54.52
C LEU A 3 8.77 -34.33 -53.55
N THR A 4 9.88 -35.06 -53.49
CA THR A 4 10.09 -36.14 -52.53
C THR A 4 10.27 -35.54 -51.13
N MET A 5 9.29 -35.74 -50.26
CA MET A 5 9.32 -35.25 -48.89
C MET A 5 10.28 -36.07 -48.02
N SER A 6 10.98 -35.31 -47.18
CA SER A 6 11.45 -35.65 -45.83
C SER A 6 12.69 -36.55 -45.70
N LYS A 7 13.80 -35.90 -45.31
CA LYS A 7 14.83 -36.51 -44.48
C LYS A 7 14.14 -36.96 -43.18
N GLY A 8 14.19 -38.26 -42.86
CA GLY A 8 13.55 -38.80 -41.67
C GLY A 8 13.97 -38.06 -40.40
N PHE A 9 13.04 -37.92 -39.45
CA PHE A 9 13.28 -37.21 -38.20
C PHE A 9 14.42 -37.86 -37.39
N ASN A 10 15.56 -37.17 -37.34
CA ASN A 10 16.74 -37.67 -36.65
C ASN A 10 16.67 -37.35 -35.14
N LYS A 11 16.11 -38.29 -34.37
CA LYS A 11 15.90 -38.16 -32.92
C LYS A 11 17.20 -37.85 -32.15
N GLU A 12 18.32 -38.38 -32.60
CA GLU A 12 19.61 -38.21 -31.92
C GLU A 12 20.17 -36.81 -32.08
N GLU A 13 20.00 -36.23 -33.26
CA GLU A 13 20.45 -34.88 -33.56
C GLU A 13 19.64 -33.84 -32.79
N VAL A 14 18.32 -34.03 -32.72
CA VAL A 14 17.42 -33.22 -31.88
C VAL A 14 17.79 -33.34 -30.41
N ARG A 15 18.09 -34.56 -29.92
CA ARG A 15 18.52 -34.76 -28.54
C ARG A 15 19.83 -34.04 -28.23
N LYS A 16 20.78 -34.06 -29.15
CA LYS A 16 22.05 -33.31 -29.01
C LYS A 16 21.82 -31.80 -29.01
N MET A 17 20.88 -31.29 -29.82
CA MET A 17 20.52 -29.87 -29.81
C MET A 17 19.89 -29.46 -28.48
N LEU A 18 18.92 -30.25 -27.97
CA LEU A 18 18.28 -29.99 -26.68
C LEU A 18 19.27 -30.01 -25.51
N GLN A 19 20.24 -30.92 -25.51
CA GLN A 19 21.29 -30.95 -24.48
C GLN A 19 22.19 -29.71 -24.52
N LYS A 20 22.52 -29.21 -25.72
CA LYS A 20 23.29 -27.96 -25.87
C LYS A 20 22.50 -26.76 -25.37
N GLU A 21 21.21 -26.69 -25.68
CA GLU A 21 20.32 -25.63 -25.19
C GLU A 21 20.16 -25.69 -23.68
N GLU A 22 19.98 -26.87 -23.09
CA GLU A 22 19.89 -27.05 -21.64
C GLU A 22 21.17 -26.57 -20.93
N GLN A 23 22.34 -26.94 -21.46
CA GLN A 23 23.62 -26.46 -20.95
C GLN A 23 23.75 -24.93 -21.06
N PHE A 24 23.36 -24.35 -22.19
CA PHE A 24 23.36 -22.90 -22.39
C PHE A 24 22.43 -22.15 -21.42
N ILE A 25 21.21 -22.65 -21.24
CA ILE A 25 20.23 -22.08 -20.30
C ILE A 25 20.74 -22.18 -18.86
N SER A 26 21.31 -23.32 -18.48
CA SER A 26 21.90 -23.50 -17.13
C SER A 26 23.03 -22.52 -16.87
N HIS A 27 23.86 -22.25 -17.89
CA HIS A 27 24.95 -21.30 -17.82
C HIS A 27 24.43 -19.86 -17.65
N ILE A 28 23.45 -19.45 -18.45
CA ILE A 28 22.80 -18.14 -18.30
C ILE A 28 22.17 -17.97 -16.92
N LEU A 29 21.45 -18.98 -16.44
CA LEU A 29 20.79 -18.93 -15.13
C LEU A 29 21.80 -18.93 -13.97
N SER A 30 22.99 -19.50 -14.16
CA SER A 30 24.08 -19.41 -13.17
C SER A 30 24.72 -18.01 -13.11
N ILE A 31 24.79 -17.31 -14.24
CA ILE A 31 25.36 -15.96 -14.35
C ILE A 31 24.34 -14.91 -13.88
N MET A 32 23.06 -15.16 -14.11
CA MET A 32 22.01 -14.23 -13.70
C MET A 32 21.70 -14.35 -12.21
N PRO A 33 21.78 -13.24 -11.43
CA PRO A 33 21.35 -13.23 -10.03
C PRO A 33 19.82 -13.17 -9.96
N VAL A 34 19.14 -14.26 -10.32
CA VAL A 34 17.68 -14.38 -10.15
C VAL A 34 17.41 -15.03 -8.80
N SER A 35 16.74 -14.28 -7.93
CA SER A 35 16.20 -14.78 -6.67
C SER A 35 15.25 -15.95 -6.97
N THR A 36 15.59 -17.15 -6.48
CA THR A 36 14.75 -18.36 -6.57
C THR A 36 13.35 -18.17 -5.96
N HIS A 37 13.13 -17.08 -5.24
CA HIS A 37 11.83 -16.71 -4.67
C HIS A 37 10.84 -16.15 -5.71
N GLU A 38 11.30 -15.70 -6.88
CA GLU A 38 10.45 -15.03 -7.89
C GLU A 38 9.86 -15.99 -8.94
N LEU A 39 10.44 -17.19 -9.09
CA LEU A 39 9.98 -18.21 -10.05
C LEU A 39 8.87 -19.12 -9.50
N VAL A 40 8.72 -19.20 -8.17
CA VAL A 40 7.63 -19.98 -7.53
C VAL A 40 6.27 -19.29 -7.69
N GLU A 41 6.22 -17.98 -7.92
CA GLU A 41 4.96 -17.24 -8.07
C GLU A 41 4.40 -17.23 -9.50
N LYS A 42 5.18 -17.63 -10.52
CA LYS A 42 4.79 -17.46 -11.94
C LYS A 42 4.41 -18.74 -12.68
N ASN A 43 4.56 -19.92 -12.09
CA ASN A 43 4.27 -21.22 -12.73
C ASN A 43 3.11 -21.96 -12.05
N ASP A 44 1.91 -21.37 -11.99
CA ASP A 44 0.68 -22.15 -11.76
C ASP A 44 -0.56 -21.45 -12.36
N PRO A 45 -0.99 -21.83 -13.57
CA PRO A 45 -2.35 -21.64 -14.03
C PRO A 45 -3.12 -22.98 -13.97
N SER A 46 -3.92 -23.14 -12.91
CA SER A 46 -5.20 -23.88 -12.85
C SER A 46 -5.32 -25.24 -13.57
N MET A 47 -5.31 -26.33 -12.81
CA MET A 47 -6.21 -27.47 -13.04
C MET A 47 -6.85 -27.95 -11.73
N LYS A 48 -8.18 -27.92 -11.71
CA LYS A 48 -9.04 -28.62 -10.76
C LYS A 48 -9.15 -30.06 -11.22
N GLU A 49 -8.65 -31.01 -10.44
CA GLU A 49 -9.27 -32.34 -10.31
C GLU A 49 -9.14 -32.78 -8.84
N GLU A 50 -10.30 -33.07 -8.26
CA GLU A 50 -10.46 -33.73 -6.96
C GLU A 50 -10.28 -35.24 -7.19
N GLU A 51 -9.56 -35.93 -6.30
CA GLU A 51 -9.84 -37.31 -5.85
C GLU A 51 -8.94 -37.62 -4.61
N PRO A 52 -9.35 -38.56 -3.71
CA PRO A 52 -9.25 -38.37 -2.27
C PRO A 52 -8.02 -39.06 -1.65
N THR A 53 -7.14 -38.28 -1.03
CA THR A 53 -6.13 -38.88 -0.14
C THR A 53 -6.77 -39.29 1.17
N LYS A 54 -6.84 -40.61 1.35
CA LYS A 54 -7.19 -41.36 2.57
C LYS A 54 -6.74 -40.62 3.83
N LYS A 55 -7.70 -40.37 4.73
CA LYS A 55 -7.47 -39.89 6.09
C LYS A 55 -6.59 -40.89 6.84
N VAL A 56 -5.28 -40.66 6.88
CA VAL A 56 -4.45 -41.21 7.95
C VAL A 56 -4.85 -40.46 9.22
N LYS A 57 -5.72 -41.11 10.01
CA LYS A 57 -5.98 -40.74 11.39
C LYS A 57 -4.67 -40.90 12.15
N ASN A 58 -3.95 -39.80 12.34
CA ASN A 58 -2.96 -39.74 13.40
C ASN A 58 -3.74 -39.83 14.72
N PHE A 59 -3.66 -40.99 15.35
CA PHE A 59 -4.07 -41.21 16.72
C PHE A 59 -3.34 -40.19 17.59
N ALA A 60 -4.08 -39.17 18.03
CA ALA A 60 -3.66 -38.34 19.12
C ALA A 60 -3.68 -39.20 20.38
N ILE A 61 -2.51 -39.39 21.00
CA ILE A 61 -2.38 -39.92 22.35
C ILE A 61 -3.32 -39.08 23.25
N PRO A 62 -4.37 -39.68 23.84
CA PRO A 62 -5.33 -38.95 24.65
C PRO A 62 -4.72 -38.78 26.04
N GLY A 63 -4.39 -37.55 26.45
CA GLY A 63 -3.97 -37.37 27.85
C GLY A 63 -3.42 -36.03 28.29
N LYS A 64 -2.88 -35.17 27.42
CA LYS A 64 -2.38 -33.84 27.88
C LYS A 64 -2.72 -32.72 26.92
N LYS A 65 -3.96 -32.21 27.01
CA LYS A 65 -4.26 -30.84 26.55
C LYS A 65 -3.48 -29.91 27.46
N THR A 66 -2.39 -29.31 26.99
CA THR A 66 -1.66 -28.30 27.77
C THR A 66 -2.64 -27.19 28.14
N LYS A 67 -2.90 -26.99 29.43
CA LYS A 67 -3.81 -25.95 29.91
C LYS A 67 -3.37 -24.60 29.33
N ARG A 68 -4.34 -23.81 28.85
CA ARG A 68 -4.08 -22.47 28.31
C ARG A 68 -3.60 -21.59 29.46
N ALA A 69 -2.38 -21.05 29.36
CA ALA A 69 -1.80 -20.16 30.37
C ALA A 69 -2.77 -19.00 30.68
N GLN A 70 -3.12 -18.85 31.96
CA GLN A 70 -4.12 -17.89 32.43
C GLN A 70 -3.43 -16.70 33.13
N SER A 71 -2.38 -16.97 33.91
CA SER A 71 -1.64 -15.96 34.66
C SER A 71 -0.58 -15.22 33.83
N PHE A 72 -0.24 -13.98 34.23
CA PHE A 72 0.82 -13.18 33.60
C PHE A 72 2.20 -13.87 33.71
N LYS A 73 2.50 -14.46 34.87
CA LYS A 73 3.75 -15.19 35.14
C LYS A 73 3.90 -16.42 34.23
N GLU A 74 2.83 -17.18 34.03
CA GLU A 74 2.78 -18.35 33.13
C GLU A 74 2.99 -17.96 31.66
N LEU A 75 2.47 -16.81 31.23
CA LEU A 75 2.67 -16.29 29.87
C LEU A 75 4.12 -15.86 29.63
N HIS A 76 4.80 -15.32 30.64
CA HIS A 76 6.20 -14.94 30.56
C HIS A 76 7.10 -16.19 30.47
N ALA A 77 6.92 -17.16 31.36
CA ALA A 77 7.67 -18.42 31.36
C ALA A 77 7.58 -19.15 30.02
N LYS A 78 6.36 -19.26 29.46
CA LYS A 78 6.14 -19.89 28.14
C LYS A 78 6.77 -19.14 26.98
N LEU A 79 6.96 -17.82 27.09
CA LEU A 79 7.64 -17.02 26.08
C LEU A 79 9.16 -17.21 26.17
N GLU A 80 9.67 -17.31 27.39
CA GLU A 80 11.08 -17.53 27.71
C GLU A 80 11.57 -18.92 27.25
N GLU A 81 10.76 -19.96 27.46
CA GLU A 81 10.96 -21.29 26.85
C GLU A 81 11.08 -21.23 25.32
N LEU A 82 10.21 -20.45 24.66
CA LEU A 82 10.27 -20.22 23.21
C LEU A 82 11.36 -19.23 22.76
N LYS A 83 12.06 -18.57 23.70
CA LYS A 83 13.25 -17.76 23.40
C LYS A 83 14.53 -18.60 23.46
N GLY A 84 14.59 -19.62 24.33
CA GLY A 84 15.77 -20.49 24.49
C GLY A 84 16.03 -21.45 23.33
N VAL A 85 15.04 -21.74 22.48
CA VAL A 85 15.21 -22.67 21.34
C VAL A 85 15.86 -21.98 20.14
N LYS A 86 17.06 -22.42 19.76
CA LYS A 86 17.89 -21.83 18.68
C LYS A 86 17.23 -21.83 17.28
N LYS A 87 16.38 -22.82 16.95
CA LYS A 87 15.66 -22.91 15.66
C LYS A 87 14.19 -23.24 15.86
N LEU A 88 13.33 -22.22 15.73
CA LEU A 88 11.88 -22.35 15.92
C LEU A 88 11.15 -22.69 14.62
N HIS A 89 10.26 -23.69 14.67
CA HIS A 89 9.36 -24.05 13.57
C HIS A 89 8.32 -22.93 13.30
N TYR A 90 7.75 -22.84 12.10
CA TYR A 90 6.83 -21.75 11.70
C TYR A 90 5.65 -21.55 12.68
N LYS A 91 5.02 -22.65 13.11
CA LYS A 91 3.95 -22.63 14.11
C LYS A 91 4.40 -22.05 15.46
N GLN A 92 5.64 -22.32 15.88
CA GLN A 92 6.21 -21.79 17.13
C GLN A 92 6.56 -20.31 17.00
N LYS A 93 7.02 -19.85 15.83
CA LYS A 93 7.24 -18.40 15.55
C LYS A 93 5.93 -17.61 15.65
N LEU A 94 4.83 -18.14 15.11
CA LEU A 94 3.51 -17.54 15.24
C LEU A 94 3.07 -17.45 16.70
N LEU A 95 3.19 -18.55 17.45
CA LEU A 95 2.87 -18.56 18.89
C LEU A 95 3.69 -17.51 19.66
N LYS A 96 5.00 -17.41 19.41
CA LYS A 96 5.89 -16.39 20.02
C LYS A 96 5.42 -14.97 19.72
N LYS A 97 5.02 -14.66 18.48
CA LYS A 97 4.45 -13.35 18.10
C LYS A 97 3.13 -13.07 18.84
N THR A 98 2.23 -14.05 18.91
CA THR A 98 0.94 -13.89 19.60
C THR A 98 1.10 -13.69 21.11
N LEU A 99 2.05 -14.40 21.75
CA LEU A 99 2.36 -14.25 23.18
C LEU A 99 2.97 -12.87 23.47
N LYS A 100 3.91 -12.39 22.63
CA LYS A 100 4.46 -11.03 22.75
C LYS A 100 3.38 -9.95 22.69
N ASN A 101 2.43 -10.06 21.76
CA ASN A 101 1.34 -9.09 21.63
C ASN A 101 0.36 -9.15 22.82
N LYS A 102 0.08 -10.35 23.35
CA LYS A 102 -0.75 -10.51 24.54
C LYS A 102 -0.11 -9.89 25.78
N LEU A 103 1.21 -10.07 25.97
CA LEU A 103 1.95 -9.43 27.05
C LEU A 103 1.92 -7.91 26.91
N LYS A 104 2.21 -7.36 25.73
CA LYS A 104 2.15 -5.90 25.48
C LYS A 104 0.75 -5.31 25.73
N ASN A 105 -0.31 -6.07 25.47
CA ASN A 105 -1.68 -5.63 25.74
C ASN A 105 -2.07 -5.77 27.21
N LYS A 106 -1.54 -6.78 27.93
CA LYS A 106 -1.74 -6.91 29.38
C LYS A 106 -0.96 -5.84 30.14
N THR A 107 0.30 -5.57 29.80
CA THR A 107 1.08 -4.48 30.40
C THR A 107 0.42 -3.12 30.17
N LYS A 108 -0.02 -2.82 28.94
CA LYS A 108 -0.77 -1.58 28.65
C LYS A 108 -2.10 -1.46 29.41
N LYS A 109 -2.74 -2.58 29.76
CA LYS A 109 -3.95 -2.58 30.58
C LYS A 109 -3.61 -2.39 32.05
N GLU A 110 -2.55 -3.02 32.55
CA GLU A 110 -2.04 -2.83 33.91
C GLU A 110 -1.53 -1.40 34.12
N ASP A 111 -0.84 -0.80 33.14
CA ASP A 111 -0.40 0.60 33.18
C ASP A 111 -1.61 1.55 33.23
N LYS A 112 -2.69 1.25 32.50
CA LYS A 112 -3.95 2.01 32.57
C LYS A 112 -4.68 1.83 33.90
N ILE A 113 -4.75 0.61 34.43
CA ILE A 113 -5.44 0.31 35.69
C ILE A 113 -4.66 0.87 36.90
N LYS A 114 -3.32 0.92 36.84
CA LYS A 114 -2.46 1.63 37.81
C LYS A 114 -2.62 3.15 37.73
N THR A 115 -3.01 3.69 36.58
CA THR A 115 -3.34 5.12 36.45
C THR A 115 -4.70 5.47 37.06
N GLU A 116 -5.55 4.49 37.38
CA GLU A 116 -6.90 4.71 37.91
C GLU A 116 -7.07 4.38 39.41
N ASN A 117 -6.11 3.69 40.07
CA ASN A 117 -6.27 3.23 41.46
C ASN A 117 -5.12 3.57 42.43
N GLU A 118 -4.20 4.46 42.08
CA GLU A 118 -3.21 4.97 43.04
C GLU A 118 -3.31 6.50 43.11
N GLU A 119 -3.80 7.02 44.24
CA GLU A 119 -3.48 8.38 44.68
C GLU A 119 -1.97 8.44 44.93
N ILE A 120 -1.21 8.94 43.95
CA ILE A 120 0.25 9.17 44.09
C ILE A 120 0.53 10.68 44.01
N PRO A 121 1.41 11.21 44.88
CA PRO A 121 1.84 12.61 44.86
C PRO A 121 2.35 13.02 43.48
N LYS A 122 2.01 14.25 43.08
CA LYS A 122 2.44 14.90 41.82
C LYS A 122 3.96 14.81 41.64
N VAL A 123 4.43 13.81 40.90
CA VAL A 123 5.73 13.91 40.22
C VAL A 123 5.57 14.89 39.07
N PRO A 124 6.34 15.99 39.01
CA PRO A 124 6.20 16.97 37.95
C PRO A 124 6.57 16.31 36.61
N LYS A 125 5.60 16.20 35.71
CA LYS A 125 5.85 15.83 34.31
C LYS A 125 6.87 16.82 33.75
N PRO A 126 7.98 16.38 33.13
CA PRO A 126 8.95 17.29 32.56
C PRO A 126 8.25 18.15 31.50
N LYS A 127 8.40 19.47 31.62
CA LYS A 127 7.82 20.42 30.67
C LYS A 127 8.34 20.10 29.27
N PRO A 128 7.49 20.13 28.23
CA PRO A 128 7.94 19.96 26.86
C PRO A 128 9.02 21.00 26.54
N VAL A 129 10.14 20.54 25.99
CA VAL A 129 11.23 21.40 25.53
C VAL A 129 10.85 21.90 24.14
N PHE A 130 10.82 23.22 23.97
CA PHE A 130 10.55 23.86 22.69
C PHE A 130 11.85 24.40 22.10
N ASN A 131 12.02 24.26 20.79
CA ASN A 131 13.09 24.88 20.03
C ASN A 131 12.97 26.41 20.01
N SER A 132 13.98 27.10 19.48
CA SER A 132 13.92 28.55 19.18
C SER A 132 12.73 28.91 18.26
N GLU A 133 12.27 27.97 17.43
CA GLU A 133 11.08 28.11 16.58
C GLU A 133 9.74 27.79 17.29
N GLY A 134 9.74 27.53 18.59
CA GLY A 134 8.51 27.23 19.36
C GLY A 134 7.91 25.85 19.08
N LYS A 135 8.65 24.94 18.44
CA LYS A 135 8.23 23.55 18.17
C LYS A 135 8.71 22.62 19.26
N MET A 136 7.85 21.69 19.69
CA MET A 136 8.20 20.72 20.72
C MET A 136 9.21 19.71 20.17
N VAL A 137 10.36 19.59 20.83
CA VAL A 137 11.43 18.67 20.44
C VAL A 137 11.74 17.69 21.57
N PHE A 138 11.96 16.46 21.16
CA PHE A 138 12.12 15.31 22.04
C PHE A 138 13.59 15.07 22.43
N SER A 139 14.54 15.72 21.72
CA SER A 139 15.99 15.67 21.99
C SER A 139 16.48 16.92 22.73
N LYS A 140 17.59 16.80 23.47
CA LYS A 140 18.29 17.93 24.13
C LYS A 140 19.01 18.85 23.13
N PHE A 141 19.24 18.38 21.91
CA PHE A 141 19.91 19.12 20.84
C PHE A 141 18.88 19.57 19.82
N ASP A 142 19.03 20.83 19.39
CA ASP A 142 18.24 21.43 18.32
C ASP A 142 18.98 21.27 16.99
N PHE A 143 18.42 20.49 16.07
CA PHE A 143 18.96 20.28 14.72
C PHE A 143 18.27 21.16 13.66
N SER A 144 17.41 22.11 14.07
CA SER A 144 16.65 22.95 13.14
C SER A 144 17.54 23.79 12.22
N GLU A 145 18.74 24.13 12.67
CA GLU A 145 19.69 24.97 11.92
C GLU A 145 20.65 24.15 11.03
N ILE A 146 20.85 22.87 11.32
CA ILE A 146 21.78 22.00 10.59
C ILE A 146 21.06 21.39 9.38
N GLY A 147 21.22 22.03 8.22
CA GLY A 147 20.86 21.46 6.92
C GLY A 147 19.68 22.10 6.19
N VAL A 148 19.12 23.21 6.70
CA VAL A 148 18.06 23.94 5.98
C VAL A 148 18.72 24.80 4.89
N LYS A 149 19.02 24.21 3.73
CA LYS A 149 19.16 24.99 2.51
C LYS A 149 17.87 25.81 2.36
N LYS A 150 17.97 27.15 2.38
CA LYS A 150 16.82 28.05 2.17
C LYS A 150 16.02 27.55 0.97
N LYS A 151 14.89 26.88 1.22
CA LYS A 151 14.05 26.38 0.14
C LYS A 151 13.48 27.61 -0.55
N LEU A 152 13.81 27.80 -1.83
CA LEU A 152 13.19 28.86 -2.62
C LEU A 152 11.67 28.74 -2.45
N PRO A 153 10.96 29.86 -2.29
CA PRO A 153 9.52 29.85 -2.04
C PRO A 153 8.84 29.04 -3.15
N LYS A 154 8.11 27.99 -2.75
CA LYS A 154 7.49 26.99 -3.62
C LYS A 154 6.65 27.59 -4.76
N ASN A 155 6.18 28.83 -4.57
CA ASN A 155 5.29 29.56 -5.44
C ASN A 155 5.97 30.21 -6.66
N GLN A 156 7.30 30.17 -6.77
CA GLN A 156 7.99 30.70 -7.95
C GLN A 156 7.79 29.83 -9.20
N ASN A 157 7.50 28.54 -9.04
CA ASN A 157 7.38 27.59 -10.15
C ASN A 157 5.94 27.23 -10.54
N ASP A 158 4.95 28.00 -10.08
CA ASP A 158 3.55 27.74 -10.38
C ASP A 158 3.22 28.10 -11.84
N SER A 159 2.92 27.10 -12.66
CA SER A 159 2.65 27.29 -14.09
C SER A 159 1.48 28.24 -14.38
N LYS A 160 0.48 28.31 -13.48
CA LYS A 160 -0.64 29.26 -13.58
C LYS A 160 -0.18 30.71 -13.37
N LYS A 161 0.67 30.93 -12.36
CA LYS A 161 1.22 32.24 -12.04
C LYS A 161 2.19 32.72 -13.13
N MET A 162 3.03 31.82 -13.65
CA MET A 162 3.91 32.11 -14.80
C MET A 162 3.11 32.52 -16.04
N LEU A 163 2.00 31.82 -16.33
CA LEU A 163 1.13 32.18 -17.45
C LEU A 163 0.50 33.58 -17.24
N GLN A 164 0.04 33.88 -16.02
CA GLN A 164 -0.52 35.18 -15.68
C GLN A 164 0.52 36.30 -15.80
N GLN A 165 1.76 36.06 -15.35
CA GLN A 165 2.86 37.02 -15.48
C GLN A 165 3.18 37.29 -16.95
N LEU A 166 3.20 36.27 -17.80
CA LEU A 166 3.39 36.44 -19.25
C LEU A 166 2.24 37.22 -19.89
N GLN A 167 1.00 36.99 -19.46
CA GLN A 167 -0.16 37.76 -19.93
C GLN A 167 -0.03 39.24 -19.54
N GLN A 168 0.26 39.52 -18.27
CA GLN A 168 0.47 40.88 -17.77
C GLN A 168 1.63 41.60 -18.48
N LYS A 169 2.73 40.90 -18.76
CA LYS A 169 3.85 41.47 -19.54
C LYS A 169 3.41 41.84 -20.95
N LYS A 170 2.65 40.96 -21.63
CA LYS A 170 2.12 41.22 -22.98
C LYS A 170 1.13 42.38 -22.98
N GLU A 171 0.25 42.46 -21.99
CA GLU A 171 -0.70 43.57 -21.84
C GLU A 171 0.01 44.90 -21.62
N LYS A 172 1.04 44.94 -20.77
CA LYS A 172 1.86 46.15 -20.56
C LYS A 172 2.58 46.61 -21.82
N LEU A 173 3.14 45.68 -22.59
CA LEU A 173 3.78 46.02 -23.87
C LEU A 173 2.76 46.57 -24.87
N LYS A 174 1.57 45.97 -24.96
CA LYS A 174 0.48 46.49 -25.80
C LYS A 174 0.03 47.88 -25.37
N GLN A 175 -0.15 48.10 -24.07
CA GLN A 175 -0.51 49.43 -23.55
C GLN A 175 0.50 50.51 -23.92
N LEU A 176 1.81 50.19 -23.88
CA LEU A 176 2.85 51.13 -24.30
C LEU A 176 2.83 51.39 -25.82
N GLU A 177 2.57 50.36 -26.62
CA GLU A 177 2.40 50.49 -28.07
C GLU A 177 1.17 51.34 -28.42
N ASP A 178 0.04 51.13 -27.72
CA ASP A 178 -1.22 51.86 -27.92
C ASP A 178 -1.09 53.34 -27.51
N LEU A 179 -0.27 53.64 -26.50
CA LEU A 179 0.06 55.01 -26.07
C LEU A 179 1.04 55.74 -27.01
N GLY A 180 1.53 55.07 -28.07
CA GLY A 180 2.43 55.65 -29.07
C GLY A 180 3.92 55.57 -28.72
N ASP A 181 4.29 55.02 -27.56
CA ASP A 181 5.66 54.84 -27.07
C ASP A 181 6.32 53.57 -27.65
N LYS A 182 6.34 53.43 -28.98
CA LYS A 182 6.84 52.22 -29.67
C LYS A 182 8.32 51.94 -29.39
N GLU A 183 9.14 52.98 -29.39
CA GLU A 183 10.59 52.87 -29.11
C GLU A 183 10.85 52.32 -27.71
N LYS A 184 10.12 52.80 -26.70
CA LYS A 184 10.22 52.26 -25.32
C LYS A 184 9.75 50.82 -25.22
N ALA A 185 8.73 50.43 -26.00
CA ALA A 185 8.24 49.05 -26.02
C ALA A 185 9.27 48.09 -26.67
N GLU A 186 9.94 48.54 -27.74
CA GLU A 186 11.03 47.82 -28.41
C GLU A 186 12.24 47.66 -27.48
N ASP A 187 12.66 48.73 -26.81
CA ASP A 187 13.72 48.71 -25.79
C ASP A 187 13.45 47.68 -24.67
N ILE A 188 12.20 47.61 -24.20
CA ILE A 188 11.82 46.66 -23.14
C ILE A 188 11.87 45.22 -23.68
N LYS A 189 11.41 44.99 -24.92
CA LYS A 189 11.49 43.66 -25.56
C LYS A 189 12.94 43.22 -25.74
N GLU A 190 13.81 44.10 -26.19
CA GLU A 190 15.24 43.81 -26.34
C GLU A 190 15.88 43.51 -24.98
N LYS A 191 15.66 44.35 -23.98
CA LYS A 191 16.16 44.13 -22.62
C LYS A 191 15.68 42.79 -22.04
N ASP A 192 14.42 42.41 -22.25
CA ASP A 192 13.89 41.12 -21.81
C ASP A 192 14.48 39.95 -22.60
N ALA A 193 14.72 40.12 -23.91
CA ALA A 193 15.37 39.11 -24.75
C ALA A 193 16.82 38.85 -24.31
N TRP A 194 17.60 39.91 -24.07
CA TRP A 194 18.97 39.81 -23.57
C TRP A 194 19.03 39.18 -22.17
N LYS A 195 18.12 39.56 -21.26
CA LYS A 195 18.01 38.91 -19.94
C LYS A 195 17.69 37.43 -20.05
N SER A 196 16.76 37.05 -20.94
CA SER A 196 16.42 35.64 -21.19
C SER A 196 17.61 34.86 -21.75
N ALA A 197 18.36 35.45 -22.68
CA ALA A 197 19.57 34.85 -23.24
C ALA A 197 20.66 34.64 -22.19
N LEU A 198 20.92 35.67 -21.35
CA LEU A 198 21.89 35.58 -20.26
C LEU A 198 21.49 34.53 -19.21
N ALA A 199 20.20 34.46 -18.84
CA ALA A 199 19.69 33.45 -17.92
C ALA A 199 19.80 32.02 -18.50
N LYS A 200 19.56 31.85 -19.81
CA LYS A 200 19.78 30.56 -20.48
C LYS A 200 21.26 30.18 -20.50
N ALA A 201 22.15 31.14 -20.76
CA ALA A 201 23.60 30.93 -20.77
C ALA A 201 24.15 30.59 -19.38
N SER A 202 23.58 31.17 -18.31
CA SER A 202 23.94 30.82 -16.92
C SER A 202 23.42 29.44 -16.48
N GLY A 203 22.62 28.77 -17.32
CA GLY A 203 22.04 27.45 -17.06
C GLY A 203 20.67 27.48 -16.37
N GLU A 204 20.04 28.65 -16.23
CA GLU A 204 18.70 28.78 -15.68
C GLU A 204 17.64 28.30 -16.68
N LYS A 205 16.69 27.48 -16.20
CA LYS A 205 15.59 26.94 -17.01
C LYS A 205 14.47 27.96 -17.17
N VAL A 206 14.61 28.84 -18.15
CA VAL A 206 13.61 29.86 -18.50
C VAL A 206 12.36 29.21 -19.11
N LYS A 207 11.16 29.54 -18.61
CA LYS A 207 9.86 28.94 -19.00
C LYS A 207 8.88 30.01 -19.49
N ASP A 208 9.21 30.62 -20.63
CA ASP A 208 8.45 31.76 -21.16
C ASP A 208 7.36 31.37 -22.19
N ASP A 209 7.27 30.09 -22.57
CA ASP A 209 6.35 29.63 -23.61
C ASP A 209 4.90 29.46 -23.09
N PRO A 210 3.94 30.28 -23.56
CA PRO A 210 2.57 30.25 -23.04
C PRO A 210 1.84 28.94 -23.38
N GLU A 211 2.12 28.34 -24.54
CA GLU A 211 1.51 27.07 -24.95
C GLU A 211 1.96 25.89 -24.09
N LEU A 212 3.25 25.82 -23.79
CA LEU A 212 3.81 24.76 -22.93
C LEU A 212 3.29 24.89 -21.50
N LEU A 213 3.14 26.12 -21.00
CA LEU A 213 2.52 26.37 -19.69
C LEU A 213 1.06 25.92 -19.66
N LYS A 214 0.26 26.25 -20.69
CA LYS A 214 -1.13 25.76 -20.83
C LYS A 214 -1.20 24.23 -20.88
N ARG A 215 -0.34 23.57 -21.66
CA ARG A 215 -0.25 22.09 -21.73
C ARG A 215 0.12 21.49 -20.38
N THR A 216 1.03 22.11 -19.65
CA THR A 216 1.45 21.67 -18.32
C THR A 216 0.31 21.78 -17.31
N ILE A 217 -0.45 22.88 -17.34
CA ILE A 217 -1.66 23.06 -16.52
C ILE A 217 -2.67 21.95 -16.82
N LYS A 218 -2.98 21.71 -18.11
CA LYS A 218 -3.91 20.64 -18.52
C LYS A 218 -3.47 19.26 -18.04
N ARG A 219 -2.18 18.93 -18.17
CA ARG A 219 -1.61 17.65 -17.70
C ARG A 219 -1.74 17.52 -16.18
N ASN A 220 -1.48 18.59 -15.43
CA ASN A 220 -1.62 18.59 -13.98
C ASN A 220 -3.08 18.42 -13.55
N GLU A 221 -4.01 19.07 -14.24
CA GLU A 221 -5.45 18.92 -14.00
C GLU A 221 -5.93 17.51 -14.31
N GLN A 222 -5.48 16.91 -15.41
CA GLN A 222 -5.79 15.52 -15.75
C GLN A 222 -5.25 14.54 -14.69
N LYS A 223 -4.03 14.74 -14.19
CA LYS A 223 -3.46 13.93 -13.09
C LYS A 223 -4.31 14.05 -11.81
N LYS A 224 -4.78 15.26 -11.50
CA LYS A 224 -5.66 15.50 -10.34
C LYS A 224 -7.01 14.81 -10.52
N LYS A 225 -7.64 14.93 -11.70
CA LYS A 225 -8.90 14.24 -12.04
C LYS A 225 -8.75 12.72 -11.92
N TYR A 226 -7.70 12.15 -12.50
CA TYR A 226 -7.42 10.71 -12.38
C TYR A 226 -7.26 10.26 -10.93
N SER A 227 -6.50 11.01 -10.14
CA SER A 227 -6.30 10.71 -8.72
C SER A 227 -7.60 10.81 -7.92
N ALA A 228 -8.43 11.82 -8.19
CA ALA A 228 -9.74 12.00 -7.57
C ALA A 228 -10.69 10.84 -7.92
N ASN A 229 -10.78 10.47 -9.19
CA ASN A 229 -11.60 9.33 -9.62
C ASN A 229 -11.14 8.03 -8.95
N LYS A 230 -9.83 7.77 -8.91
CA LYS A 230 -9.28 6.59 -8.24
C LYS A 230 -9.57 6.57 -6.74
N TRP A 231 -9.61 7.73 -6.10
CA TRP A 231 -9.99 7.87 -4.69
C TRP A 231 -11.48 7.58 -4.49
N ASN A 232 -12.34 8.15 -5.33
CA ASN A 232 -13.78 7.91 -5.29
C ASN A 232 -14.12 6.43 -5.52
N SER A 233 -13.54 5.79 -6.54
CA SER A 233 -13.74 4.35 -6.78
C SER A 233 -13.29 3.48 -5.60
N ARG A 234 -12.25 3.89 -4.86
CA ARG A 234 -11.85 3.18 -3.63
C ARG A 234 -12.89 3.34 -2.52
N ILE A 235 -13.44 4.53 -2.33
CA ILE A 235 -14.50 4.78 -1.35
C ILE A 235 -15.74 3.96 -1.71
N GLU A 236 -16.17 4.01 -2.97
CA GLU A 236 -17.32 3.23 -3.46
C GLU A 236 -17.13 1.74 -3.26
N ASN A 237 -15.95 1.20 -3.58
CA ASN A 237 -15.64 -0.22 -3.35
C ASN A 237 -15.70 -0.60 -1.86
N VAL A 238 -15.22 0.27 -0.97
CA VAL A 238 -15.30 0.06 0.48
C VAL A 238 -16.76 0.08 0.93
N GLN A 239 -17.53 1.06 0.50
CA GLN A 239 -18.96 1.16 0.82
C GLN A 239 -19.76 -0.05 0.32
N LYS A 240 -19.53 -0.46 -0.93
CA LYS A 240 -20.13 -1.65 -1.52
C LYS A 240 -19.78 -2.91 -0.73
N SER A 241 -18.50 -3.11 -0.39
CA SER A 241 -18.07 -4.25 0.43
C SER A 241 -18.74 -4.27 1.82
N MET A 242 -18.91 -3.08 2.43
CA MET A 242 -19.64 -2.95 3.69
C MET A 242 -21.12 -3.29 3.54
N GLN A 243 -21.78 -2.77 2.50
CA GLN A 243 -23.19 -3.05 2.19
C GLN A 243 -23.42 -4.53 1.92
N GLU A 244 -22.64 -5.15 1.03
CA GLU A 244 -22.74 -6.58 0.71
C GLU A 244 -22.59 -7.46 1.97
N ARG A 245 -21.67 -7.11 2.88
CA ARG A 245 -21.51 -7.85 4.14
C ARG A 245 -22.74 -7.69 5.05
N GLN A 246 -23.33 -6.49 5.09
CA GLN A 246 -24.54 -6.25 5.87
C GLN A 246 -25.76 -6.96 5.27
N GLU A 247 -25.92 -6.93 3.94
CA GLU A 247 -26.98 -7.62 3.21
C GLU A 247 -26.90 -9.13 3.42
N LYS A 248 -25.73 -9.74 3.23
CA LYS A 248 -25.50 -11.17 3.54
C LYS A 248 -25.88 -11.52 4.97
N ARG A 249 -25.58 -10.64 5.93
CA ARG A 249 -25.99 -10.84 7.34
C ARG A 249 -27.50 -10.77 7.50
N ARG A 250 -28.16 -9.78 6.89
CA ARG A 250 -29.63 -9.63 6.92
C ARG A 250 -30.32 -10.84 6.30
N GLU A 251 -29.86 -11.29 5.14
CA GLU A 251 -30.35 -12.48 4.44
C GLU A 251 -30.19 -13.74 5.31
N ASN A 252 -29.01 -13.97 5.90
CA ASN A 252 -28.78 -15.11 6.79
C ASN A 252 -29.70 -15.09 8.02
N ILE A 253 -29.94 -13.90 8.61
CA ILE A 253 -30.88 -13.75 9.73
C ILE A 253 -32.31 -14.05 9.27
N MET A 254 -32.73 -13.54 8.11
CA MET A 254 -34.06 -13.79 7.56
C MET A 254 -34.27 -15.27 7.21
N LYS A 255 -33.27 -15.92 6.61
CA LYS A 255 -33.26 -17.36 6.34
C LYS A 255 -33.42 -18.15 7.64
N LYS A 256 -32.63 -17.83 8.68
CA LYS A 256 -32.74 -18.47 10.01
C LYS A 256 -34.11 -18.24 10.66
N LYS A 257 -34.73 -17.07 10.50
CA LYS A 257 -36.09 -16.79 10.97
C LYS A 257 -37.13 -17.64 10.21
N LYS A 258 -37.02 -17.73 8.89
CA LYS A 258 -37.90 -18.56 8.04
C LYS A 258 -37.76 -20.05 8.37
N GLU A 259 -36.54 -20.57 8.48
CA GLU A 259 -36.26 -21.96 8.86
C GLU A 259 -36.83 -22.30 10.25
N LYS A 260 -36.70 -21.39 11.24
CA LYS A 260 -37.33 -21.59 12.55
C LYS A 260 -38.85 -21.70 12.46
N LYS A 261 -39.51 -20.85 11.65
CA LYS A 261 -40.96 -20.92 11.43
C LYS A 261 -41.33 -22.23 10.71
N GLN A 262 -40.65 -22.58 9.62
CA GLN A 262 -40.87 -23.83 8.88
C GLN A 262 -40.66 -25.07 9.75
N ASN A 263 -39.62 -25.10 10.60
CA ASN A 263 -39.39 -26.20 11.52
C ASN A 263 -40.49 -26.32 12.58
N LYS A 264 -41.06 -25.21 13.05
CA LYS A 264 -42.25 -25.23 13.92
C LYS A 264 -43.46 -25.80 13.19
N PHE A 265 -43.73 -25.35 11.96
CA PHE A 265 -44.81 -25.89 11.12
C PHE A 265 -44.65 -27.39 10.86
N LYS A 266 -43.45 -27.84 10.44
CA LYS A 266 -43.14 -29.26 10.22
C LYS A 266 -43.33 -30.11 11.49
N LYS A 267 -42.95 -29.59 12.67
CA LYS A 267 -43.17 -30.28 13.95
C LYS A 267 -44.65 -30.35 14.34
N ALA A 268 -45.44 -29.31 14.05
CA ALA A 268 -46.88 -29.30 14.31
C ALA A 268 -47.63 -30.28 13.40
N ALA A 269 -47.30 -30.30 12.10
CA ALA A 269 -47.83 -31.26 11.12
C ALA A 269 -47.53 -32.71 11.52
N LYS A 270 -46.27 -33.02 11.90
CA LYS A 270 -45.89 -34.35 12.40
C LYS A 270 -46.65 -34.81 13.65
N LYS A 271 -47.20 -33.87 14.42
CA LYS A 271 -48.01 -34.13 15.63
C LYS A 271 -49.51 -34.15 15.32
N GLY A 272 -49.93 -34.11 14.06
CA GLY A 272 -51.33 -34.12 13.65
C GLY A 272 -52.11 -32.84 13.98
N ARG A 273 -51.44 -31.74 14.34
CA ARG A 273 -52.10 -30.45 14.59
C ARG A 273 -52.43 -29.79 13.24
N ILE A 274 -53.71 -29.54 12.95
CA ILE A 274 -54.15 -28.76 11.78
C ILE A 274 -53.52 -27.37 11.85
N ILE A 275 -52.83 -26.96 10.80
CA ILE A 275 -52.14 -25.68 10.71
C ILE A 275 -53.09 -24.71 10.00
N PRO A 276 -53.68 -23.71 10.68
CA PRO A 276 -54.56 -22.74 10.02
C PRO A 276 -53.71 -21.79 9.16
N GLY A 277 -54.07 -21.64 7.88
CA GLY A 277 -53.44 -20.68 6.96
C GLY A 277 -52.29 -21.25 6.10
N PHE A 278 -52.18 -22.58 6.03
CA PHE A 278 -51.60 -23.29 4.89
C PHE A 278 -52.66 -24.23 4.31
#